data_AF-A0AAJ2PF95-F1
#
_entry.id   AF-A0AAJ2PF95-F1
#
_cell.length_a   1.000
_cell.length_b   1.000
_cell.length_c   1.000
_cell.angle_alpha   90.00
_cell.angle_beta   90.00
_cell.angle_gamma   90.00
#
_symmetry.space_group_name_H-M   'P 1'
#
loop_
_entity.id
_entity.type
_entity.pdbx_description
1 polymer ?
#
loop_
_entity_poly.entity_id
_entity_poly.type
_entity_poly.pdbx_seq_one_letter_code
_entity_poly.pdbx_strand_id
1 'polypeptide(L)'
;MKVKKSTIAFLVTVFFASFLVYFVLNFLPYRENSTDSYVQFSCRKDMGICEHEGKICFRESLETKYGKILYDPFDCSSGKEIEYDCYSPKTCLIYFTGIGCPHCAKVDPHLFYGFVQKNPIVLIEYEVYKDRDNAKVMDWYVSNLVKNFTHAAIPQIYINGSMFLIGDIPILSNLAKYVEKSEGVCELDVIRRVLFGGELDKDNDEKWFSGEPKIWYCNRVLVFRKGEKPTEEFFREFFSPNFNLNLMKEKFS
;
A
#
# COMPACT_ATOMS: atom_id res chain seq x y z
N MET A 1 69.12 -18.79 2.89
CA MET A 1 68.20 -17.75 3.42
C MET A 1 67.38 -18.32 4.57
N LYS A 2 67.68 -17.94 5.83
CA LYS A 2 66.88 -18.32 7.00
C LYS A 2 65.76 -17.29 7.17
N VAL A 3 64.57 -17.58 6.63
CA VAL A 3 63.38 -16.77 6.90
C VAL A 3 63.02 -16.96 8.38
N LYS A 4 63.09 -15.87 9.16
CA LYS A 4 62.80 -15.87 10.61
C LYS A 4 61.34 -16.33 10.81
N LYS A 5 61.15 -17.46 11.50
CA LYS A 5 59.85 -18.05 11.89
C LYS A 5 58.89 -17.03 12.55
N SER A 6 59.41 -15.96 13.13
CA SER A 6 58.62 -14.88 13.75
C SER A 6 57.76 -14.09 12.76
N THR A 7 58.17 -13.96 11.48
CA THR A 7 57.43 -13.17 10.49
C THR A 7 56.17 -13.89 9.99
N ILE A 8 56.20 -15.22 9.96
CA ILE A 8 55.07 -16.05 9.52
C ILE A 8 53.96 -16.02 10.57
N ALA A 9 54.30 -16.03 11.86
CA ALA A 9 53.31 -15.95 12.94
C ALA A 9 52.51 -14.62 12.92
N PHE A 10 53.16 -13.51 12.54
CA PHE A 10 52.51 -12.20 12.47
C PHE A 10 51.56 -12.08 11.26
N LEU A 11 51.94 -12.66 10.12
CA LEU A 11 51.07 -12.68 8.93
C LEU A 11 49.83 -13.54 9.13
N VAL A 12 49.95 -14.69 9.81
CA VAL A 12 48.79 -15.57 10.08
C VAL A 12 47.78 -14.91 11.03
N THR A 13 48.24 -14.15 12.03
CA THR A 13 47.34 -13.44 12.96
C THR A 13 46.59 -12.29 12.30
N VAL A 14 47.24 -11.53 11.41
CA VAL A 14 46.59 -10.43 10.67
C VAL A 14 45.56 -10.96 9.66
N PHE A 15 45.84 -12.10 9.00
CA PHE A 15 44.87 -12.73 8.10
C PHE A 15 43.66 -13.30 8.85
N PHE A 16 43.86 -13.94 10.01
CA PHE A 16 42.75 -14.45 10.80
C PHE A 16 41.87 -13.35 11.38
N ALA A 17 42.44 -12.23 11.83
CA ALA A 17 41.66 -11.10 12.33
C ALA A 17 40.79 -10.45 11.23
N SER A 18 41.35 -10.29 10.03
CA SER A 18 40.61 -9.75 8.89
C SER A 18 39.49 -10.69 8.42
N PHE A 19 39.74 -12.01 8.45
CA PHE A 19 38.73 -13.00 8.09
C PHE A 19 37.61 -13.09 9.14
N LEU A 20 37.92 -12.97 10.44
CA LEU A 20 36.91 -12.96 11.50
C LEU A 20 36.03 -11.70 11.43
N VAL A 21 36.60 -10.53 11.14
CA VAL A 21 35.81 -9.29 10.97
C VAL A 21 34.92 -9.39 9.73
N TYR A 22 35.42 -9.94 8.62
CA TYR A 22 34.62 -10.15 7.42
C TYR A 22 33.52 -11.19 7.64
N PHE A 23 33.79 -12.25 8.40
CA PHE A 23 32.80 -13.28 8.71
C PHE A 23 31.74 -12.77 9.68
N VAL A 24 32.12 -12.05 10.74
CA VAL A 24 31.17 -11.46 11.70
C VAL A 24 30.31 -10.38 11.02
N LEU A 25 30.87 -9.52 10.17
CA LEU A 25 30.07 -8.51 9.48
C LEU A 25 29.09 -9.08 8.43
N ASN A 26 29.40 -10.25 7.83
CA ASN A 26 28.52 -10.88 6.84
C ASN A 26 27.60 -11.97 7.40
N PHE A 27 27.82 -12.44 8.63
CA PHE A 27 27.00 -13.48 9.28
C PHE A 27 26.36 -13.05 10.60
N LEU A 28 26.34 -11.76 10.93
CA LEU A 28 25.36 -11.30 11.91
C LEU A 28 23.96 -11.61 11.35
N PRO A 29 23.17 -12.48 12.00
CA PRO A 29 21.79 -12.67 11.58
C PRO A 29 21.13 -11.31 11.68
N TYR A 30 20.67 -10.80 10.54
CA TYR A 30 19.74 -9.69 10.49
C TYR A 30 18.57 -10.11 11.37
N ARG A 31 18.54 -9.55 12.58
CA ARG A 31 17.51 -9.84 13.57
C ARG A 31 16.24 -9.22 13.03
N GLU A 32 15.46 -10.02 12.32
CA GLU A 32 14.07 -9.74 11.99
C GLU A 32 13.31 -9.55 13.30
N ASN A 33 13.30 -8.32 13.80
CA ASN A 33 12.14 -7.84 14.51
C ASN A 33 11.08 -7.60 13.42
N SER A 34 10.32 -8.66 13.13
CA SER A 34 9.09 -8.63 12.34
C SER A 34 8.00 -7.88 13.12
N THR A 35 8.19 -6.58 13.27
CA THR A 35 7.12 -5.64 13.59
C THR A 35 6.97 -4.76 12.37
N ASP A 36 5.81 -4.89 11.72
CA ASP A 36 5.29 -4.11 10.61
C ASP A 36 5.78 -2.66 10.63
N SER A 37 6.89 -2.43 9.93
CA SER A 37 7.53 -1.13 9.89
C SER A 37 6.86 -0.28 8.81
N TYR A 38 6.17 0.74 9.33
CA TYR A 38 5.55 1.89 8.66
C TYR A 38 4.09 1.77 8.21
N VAL A 39 3.24 1.22 9.09
CA VAL A 39 2.25 2.11 9.72
C VAL A 39 2.33 1.95 11.23
N GLN A 40 3.28 2.65 11.87
CA GLN A 40 3.26 2.76 13.33
C GLN A 40 2.12 3.72 13.71
N PHE A 41 0.96 3.14 14.00
CA PHE A 41 -0.18 3.83 14.61
C PHE A 41 0.15 4.16 16.07
N SER A 42 1.06 5.11 16.31
CA SER A 42 1.19 5.69 17.64
C SER A 42 0.14 6.78 17.80
N CYS A 43 -1.11 6.37 17.97
CA CYS A 43 -2.12 7.22 18.58
C CYS A 43 -1.99 7.04 20.09
N ARG A 44 -1.57 8.08 20.82
CA ARG A 44 -1.82 8.08 22.28
C ARG A 44 -3.33 8.16 22.49
N LYS A 45 -3.93 7.06 22.95
CA LYS A 45 -5.36 6.94 23.30
C LYS A 45 -5.81 8.00 24.31
N ASP A 46 -4.86 8.57 25.03
CA ASP A 46 -5.03 9.33 26.26
C ASP A 46 -4.95 10.84 26.06
N MET A 47 -4.63 11.34 24.85
CA MET A 47 -4.49 12.80 24.64
C MET A 47 -5.13 13.39 23.38
N GLY A 48 -5.67 12.61 22.44
CA GLY A 48 -6.32 13.19 21.25
C GLY A 48 -5.42 14.09 20.39
N ILE A 49 -4.09 13.99 20.55
CA ILE A 49 -3.09 14.76 19.81
C ILE A 49 -2.33 13.77 18.92
N CYS A 50 -2.46 13.93 17.61
CA CYS A 50 -1.68 13.24 16.60
C CYS A 50 -0.44 14.10 16.33
N GLU A 51 0.77 13.60 16.60
CA GLU A 51 1.99 14.37 16.34
C GLU A 51 2.15 14.63 14.83
N HIS A 52 2.19 15.93 14.53
CA HIS A 52 2.39 16.55 13.23
C HIS A 52 3.57 15.93 12.48
N GLU A 53 3.31 15.10 11.46
CA GLU A 53 4.27 14.73 10.41
C GLU A 53 3.62 13.87 9.30
N GLY A 54 2.42 14.23 8.85
CA GLY A 54 1.78 13.49 7.75
C GLY A 54 1.62 11.99 8.03
N LYS A 55 1.12 11.64 9.23
CA LYS A 55 0.73 10.28 9.61
C LYS A 55 -0.79 10.15 9.65
N ILE A 56 -1.30 9.04 9.11
CA ILE A 56 -2.73 8.69 9.15
C ILE A 56 -2.97 7.99 10.48
N CYS A 57 -3.88 8.54 11.26
CA CYS A 57 -4.35 7.92 12.47
C CYS A 57 -5.67 7.22 12.17
N PHE A 58 -5.89 6.09 12.83
CA PHE A 58 -7.20 5.46 12.89
C PHE A 58 -7.50 5.22 14.36
N ARG A 59 -8.59 5.79 14.83
CA ARG A 59 -9.03 5.66 16.22
C ARG A 59 -9.71 4.32 16.45
N GLU A 60 -10.37 3.82 15.42
CA GLU A 60 -11.15 2.60 15.49
C GLU A 60 -10.60 1.58 14.49
N SER A 61 -10.67 0.33 14.90
CA SER A 61 -10.41 -0.79 14.02
C SER A 61 -11.40 -1.89 14.27
N LEU A 62 -11.89 -2.50 13.19
CA LEU A 62 -12.76 -3.66 13.22
C LEU A 62 -12.09 -4.82 12.50
N GLU A 63 -11.90 -5.92 13.23
CA GLU A 63 -11.54 -7.20 12.62
C GLU A 63 -12.81 -7.85 12.07
N THR A 64 -12.75 -8.24 10.82
CA THR A 64 -13.79 -8.99 10.11
C THR A 64 -13.21 -10.31 9.62
N LYS A 65 -14.05 -11.23 9.17
CA LYS A 65 -13.56 -12.45 8.51
C LYS A 65 -12.71 -12.16 7.25
N TYR A 66 -12.95 -11.03 6.58
CA TYR A 66 -12.26 -10.64 5.34
C TYR A 66 -10.99 -9.83 5.53
N GLY A 67 -10.73 -9.34 6.74
CA GLY A 67 -9.63 -8.43 7.01
C GLY A 67 -9.96 -7.39 8.06
N LYS A 68 -9.09 -6.39 8.15
CA LYS A 68 -9.18 -5.33 9.13
C LYS A 68 -9.65 -4.05 8.47
N ILE A 69 -10.70 -3.45 9.02
CA ILE A 69 -11.11 -2.09 8.68
C ILE A 69 -10.50 -1.14 9.68
N LEU A 70 -9.80 -0.14 9.17
CA LEU A 70 -9.31 0.99 9.94
C LEU A 70 -10.19 2.19 9.62
N TYR A 71 -10.64 2.92 10.65
CA TYR A 71 -11.60 4.02 10.49
C TYR A 71 -11.20 5.22 11.37
N ASP A 72 -11.24 6.42 10.79
CA ASP A 72 -11.09 7.67 11.53
C ASP A 72 -12.14 8.71 11.11
N PRO A 73 -13.17 8.99 11.93
CA PRO A 73 -14.10 10.07 11.66
C PRO A 73 -13.51 11.48 11.89
N PHE A 74 -12.30 11.60 12.44
CA PHE A 74 -11.76 12.88 12.91
C PHE A 74 -10.53 13.36 12.14
N ASP A 75 -10.50 14.67 11.87
CA ASP A 75 -9.26 15.35 11.50
C ASP A 75 -8.34 15.42 12.70
N CYS A 76 -7.25 14.68 12.67
CA CYS A 76 -6.17 14.81 13.65
C CYS A 76 -5.62 16.23 13.77
N SER A 77 -5.63 17.03 12.70
CA SER A 77 -5.03 18.37 12.68
C SER A 77 -5.94 19.45 13.25
N SER A 78 -7.26 19.32 13.06
CA SER A 78 -8.23 20.30 13.57
C SER A 78 -8.99 19.85 14.82
N GLY A 79 -8.87 18.57 15.21
CA GLY A 79 -9.60 18.00 16.34
C GLY A 79 -11.12 17.96 16.14
N LYS A 80 -11.59 18.19 14.91
CA LYS A 80 -13.01 18.22 14.54
C LYS A 80 -13.38 16.99 13.73
N GLU A 81 -14.64 16.61 13.82
CA GLU A 81 -15.24 15.63 12.93
C GLU A 81 -15.24 16.23 11.52
N ILE A 82 -14.69 15.48 10.54
CA ILE A 82 -14.75 15.91 9.14
C ILE A 82 -16.01 15.31 8.56
N GLU A 83 -16.88 16.17 8.05
CA GLU A 83 -17.92 15.73 7.13
C GLU A 83 -17.24 15.43 5.79
N TYR A 84 -16.99 14.15 5.53
CA TYR A 84 -16.48 13.69 4.25
C TYR A 84 -17.63 13.61 3.26
N ASP A 85 -17.47 14.24 2.09
CA ASP A 85 -18.35 14.03 0.96
C ASP A 85 -18.07 12.65 0.34
N CYS A 86 -18.71 11.63 0.92
CA CYS A 86 -18.57 10.21 0.56
C CYS A 86 -19.64 9.72 -0.41
N TYR A 87 -20.12 10.56 -1.33
CA TYR A 87 -21.02 10.08 -2.38
C TYR A 87 -20.30 9.15 -3.37
N SER A 88 -21.11 8.41 -4.14
CA SER A 88 -20.67 7.36 -5.08
C SER A 88 -19.34 7.69 -5.78
N PRO A 89 -18.30 6.87 -5.61
CA PRO A 89 -16.97 7.20 -6.09
C PRO A 89 -16.98 7.33 -7.61
N LYS A 90 -16.53 8.48 -8.09
CA LYS A 90 -16.44 8.72 -9.54
C LYS A 90 -15.16 8.14 -10.14
N THR A 91 -14.12 7.95 -9.34
CA THR A 91 -12.80 7.56 -9.84
C THR A 91 -12.17 6.48 -8.98
N CYS A 92 -11.68 5.42 -9.63
CA CYS A 92 -10.80 4.44 -8.99
C CYS A 92 -9.35 4.77 -9.36
N LEU A 93 -8.48 4.78 -8.36
CA LEU A 93 -7.03 4.85 -8.53
C LEU A 93 -6.42 3.52 -8.13
N ILE A 94 -5.47 3.04 -8.92
CA ILE A 94 -4.65 1.86 -8.59
C ILE A 94 -3.24 2.38 -8.46
N TYR A 95 -2.69 2.26 -7.27
CA TYR A 95 -1.40 2.85 -6.92
C TYR A 95 -0.42 1.77 -6.54
N PHE A 96 0.68 1.66 -7.27
CA PHE A 96 1.79 0.79 -6.91
C PHE A 96 2.89 1.62 -6.27
N THR A 97 3.29 1.20 -5.08
CA THR A 97 4.24 1.90 -4.21
C THR A 97 5.23 0.92 -3.58
N GLY A 98 6.22 1.45 -2.86
CA GLY A 98 7.26 0.67 -2.22
C GLY A 98 7.76 1.33 -0.93
N ILE A 99 7.71 0.60 0.19
CA ILE A 99 8.23 1.06 1.47
C ILE A 99 9.75 1.21 1.34
N GLY A 100 10.24 2.43 1.58
CA GLY A 100 11.65 2.79 1.40
C GLY A 100 12.00 3.32 0.00
N CYS A 101 11.03 3.49 -0.89
CA CYS A 101 11.23 4.16 -2.18
C CYS A 101 11.23 5.70 -2.01
N PRO A 102 12.34 6.40 -2.29
CA PRO A 102 12.41 7.87 -2.12
C PRO A 102 11.45 8.65 -3.03
N HIS A 103 11.11 8.10 -4.19
CA HIS A 103 10.14 8.72 -5.11
C HIS A 103 8.70 8.54 -4.60
N CYS A 104 8.36 7.38 -4.03
CA CYS A 104 7.04 7.14 -3.42
C CYS A 104 6.82 8.04 -2.21
N ALA A 105 7.85 8.22 -1.37
CA ALA A 105 7.79 9.09 -0.18
C ALA A 105 7.42 10.55 -0.50
N LYS A 106 7.68 11.02 -1.73
CA LYS A 106 7.23 12.35 -2.19
C LYS A 106 5.77 12.35 -2.64
N VAL A 107 5.29 11.24 -3.20
CA VAL A 107 3.92 11.11 -3.72
C VAL A 107 2.93 10.84 -2.60
N ASP A 108 3.26 9.96 -1.65
CA ASP A 108 2.33 9.46 -0.64
C ASP A 108 1.62 10.60 0.12
N PRO A 109 2.30 11.64 0.65
CA PRO A 109 1.60 12.69 1.39
C PRO A 109 0.62 13.48 0.52
N HIS A 110 0.98 13.73 -0.73
CA HIS A 110 0.11 14.44 -1.67
C HIS A 110 -1.07 13.58 -2.12
N LEU A 111 -0.84 12.29 -2.33
CA LEU A 111 -1.88 11.35 -2.74
C LEU A 111 -2.88 11.11 -1.61
N PHE A 112 -2.40 10.72 -0.41
CA PHE A 112 -3.31 10.37 0.68
C PHE A 112 -3.97 11.60 1.32
N TYR A 113 -3.20 12.62 1.74
CA TYR A 113 -3.76 13.81 2.40
C TYR A 113 -4.25 14.88 1.43
N GLY A 114 -3.51 15.07 0.35
CA GLY A 114 -3.80 16.13 -0.61
C GLY A 114 -4.96 15.78 -1.53
N PHE A 115 -5.22 14.49 -1.76
CA PHE A 115 -6.10 14.05 -2.83
C PHE A 115 -7.19 13.06 -2.38
N VAL A 116 -6.84 11.87 -1.89
CA VAL A 116 -7.81 10.82 -1.54
C VAL A 116 -8.72 11.24 -0.39
N GLN A 117 -8.19 11.87 0.66
CA GLN A 117 -9.03 12.33 1.77
C GLN A 117 -10.01 13.45 1.40
N LYS A 118 -9.75 14.18 0.31
CA LYS A 118 -10.51 15.38 -0.08
C LYS A 118 -11.48 15.16 -1.23
N ASN A 119 -11.49 13.96 -1.80
CA ASN A 119 -12.29 13.64 -2.98
C ASN A 119 -12.93 12.25 -2.82
N PRO A 120 -14.12 12.00 -3.41
CA PRO A 120 -14.78 10.68 -3.39
C PRO A 120 -14.06 9.71 -4.35
N ILE A 121 -12.87 9.28 -3.94
CA ILE A 121 -11.96 8.43 -4.71
C ILE A 121 -11.76 7.13 -3.97
N VAL A 122 -11.85 6.02 -4.71
CA VAL A 122 -11.36 4.72 -4.22
C VAL A 122 -9.92 4.59 -4.65
N LEU A 123 -9.01 4.42 -3.70
CA LEU A 123 -7.60 4.14 -3.98
C LEU A 123 -7.28 2.70 -3.57
N ILE A 124 -6.78 1.92 -4.52
CA ILE A 124 -6.32 0.55 -4.34
C ILE A 124 -4.80 0.59 -4.35
N GLU A 125 -4.19 0.48 -3.17
CA GLU A 125 -2.74 0.56 -2.95
C GLU A 125 -2.12 -0.84 -2.95
N TYR A 126 -1.12 -1.05 -3.80
CA TYR A 126 -0.29 -2.24 -3.87
C TYR A 126 1.14 -1.89 -3.44
N GLU A 127 1.60 -2.47 -2.34
CA GLU A 127 3.00 -2.34 -1.89
C GLU A 127 3.81 -3.49 -2.49
N VAL A 128 4.76 -3.20 -3.37
CA VAL A 128 5.39 -4.21 -4.24
C VAL A 128 6.75 -4.72 -3.76
N TYR A 129 7.35 -4.11 -2.72
CA TYR A 129 8.66 -4.54 -2.23
C TYR A 129 8.55 -5.67 -1.22
N LYS A 130 7.54 -5.65 -0.35
CA LYS A 130 7.33 -6.67 0.69
C LYS A 130 6.37 -7.77 0.24
N ASP A 131 5.52 -7.51 -0.75
CA ASP A 131 4.59 -8.48 -1.29
C ASP A 131 4.87 -8.78 -2.77
N ARG A 132 5.34 -10.02 -3.02
CA ARG A 132 5.65 -10.51 -4.37
C ARG A 132 4.40 -10.69 -5.23
N ASP A 133 3.25 -10.96 -4.63
CA ASP A 133 2.01 -11.12 -5.38
C ASP A 133 1.51 -9.74 -5.85
N ASN A 134 1.67 -8.69 -5.04
CA ASN A 134 1.47 -7.30 -5.48
C ASN A 134 2.38 -6.92 -6.65
N ALA A 135 3.66 -7.36 -6.63
CA ALA A 135 4.58 -7.13 -7.75
C ALA A 135 4.11 -7.83 -9.05
N LYS A 136 3.56 -9.04 -8.96
CA LYS A 136 2.98 -9.72 -10.14
C LYS A 136 1.77 -8.97 -10.70
N VAL A 137 0.94 -8.40 -9.84
CA VAL A 137 -0.17 -7.54 -10.28
C VAL A 137 0.39 -6.34 -11.05
N MET A 138 1.42 -5.68 -10.53
CA MET A 138 2.10 -4.58 -11.23
C MET A 138 2.62 -5.02 -12.61
N ASP A 139 3.31 -6.16 -12.70
CA ASP A 139 3.85 -6.67 -13.96
C ASP A 139 2.75 -6.91 -14.99
N TRP A 140 1.58 -7.39 -14.56
CA TRP A 140 0.42 -7.54 -15.43
C TRP A 140 -0.06 -6.19 -15.96
N TYR A 141 -0.18 -5.17 -15.10
CA TYR A 141 -0.60 -3.82 -15.50
C TYR A 141 0.37 -3.21 -16.52
N VAL A 142 1.67 -3.31 -16.26
CA VAL A 142 2.71 -2.81 -17.18
C VAL A 142 2.65 -3.53 -18.52
N SER A 143 2.59 -4.87 -18.52
CA SER A 143 2.62 -5.68 -19.73
C SER A 143 1.41 -5.48 -20.63
N ASN A 144 0.23 -5.21 -20.05
CA ASN A 144 -1.03 -5.14 -20.80
C ASN A 144 -1.44 -3.71 -21.17
N LEU A 145 -1.15 -2.73 -20.32
CA LEU A 145 -1.66 -1.37 -20.49
C LEU A 145 -0.59 -0.38 -20.97
N VAL A 146 0.68 -0.63 -20.65
CA VAL A 146 1.76 0.30 -20.94
C VAL A 146 2.57 -0.17 -22.16
N LYS A 147 2.02 0.10 -23.35
CA LYS A 147 2.69 -0.24 -24.61
C LYS A 147 4.09 0.38 -24.68
N ASN A 148 5.09 -0.42 -25.04
CA ASN A 148 6.50 -0.03 -25.18
C ASN A 148 7.24 0.30 -23.88
N PHE A 149 6.69 -0.02 -22.71
CA PHE A 149 7.40 0.11 -21.45
C PHE A 149 7.93 -1.25 -21.02
N THR A 150 9.24 -1.34 -20.88
CA THR A 150 9.94 -2.62 -20.72
C THR A 150 10.27 -2.95 -19.26
N HIS A 151 10.06 -2.01 -18.33
CA HIS A 151 10.49 -2.15 -16.93
C HIS A 151 9.41 -1.58 -16.01
N ALA A 152 9.02 -2.31 -14.97
CA ALA A 152 8.13 -1.76 -13.95
C ALA A 152 8.84 -0.66 -13.14
N ALA A 153 8.13 0.44 -12.85
CA ALA A 153 8.66 1.55 -12.07
C ALA A 153 7.60 2.04 -11.08
N ILE A 154 8.03 2.42 -9.88
CA ILE A 154 7.19 3.02 -8.85
C ILE A 154 7.73 4.40 -8.45
N PRO A 155 6.87 5.34 -8.02
CA PRO A 155 5.42 5.23 -7.91
C PRO A 155 4.72 5.19 -9.28
N GLN A 156 3.62 4.46 -9.39
CA GLN A 156 2.76 4.49 -10.59
C GLN A 156 1.28 4.44 -10.22
N ILE A 157 0.46 5.23 -10.92
CA ILE A 157 -0.99 5.32 -10.71
C ILE A 157 -1.72 5.00 -12.02
N TYR A 158 -2.71 4.11 -11.95
CA TYR A 158 -3.70 3.91 -13.02
C TYR A 158 -5.03 4.51 -12.58
N ILE A 159 -5.70 5.22 -13.49
CA ILE A 159 -6.93 5.96 -13.26
C ILE A 159 -8.02 5.29 -14.10
N ASN A 160 -9.08 4.83 -13.44
CA ASN A 160 -10.18 4.06 -14.05
C ASN A 160 -9.68 2.90 -14.93
N GLY A 161 -8.52 2.33 -14.61
CA GLY A 161 -7.94 1.17 -15.30
C GLY A 161 -7.39 1.43 -16.72
N SER A 162 -7.36 2.67 -17.21
CA SER A 162 -6.95 2.95 -18.60
C SER A 162 -5.90 4.05 -18.75
N MET A 163 -6.06 5.17 -18.03
CA MET A 163 -5.05 6.24 -18.00
C MET A 163 -4.01 5.93 -16.93
N PHE A 164 -2.75 6.32 -17.14
CA PHE A 164 -1.70 6.08 -16.16
C PHE A 164 -0.69 7.22 -16.06
N LEU A 165 -0.06 7.32 -14.89
CA LEU A 165 1.04 8.22 -14.56
C LEU A 165 2.14 7.41 -13.86
N ILE A 166 3.38 7.54 -14.32
CA ILE A 166 4.53 6.80 -13.78
C ILE A 166 5.60 7.81 -13.35
N GLY A 167 6.14 7.64 -12.13
CA GLY A 167 7.13 8.51 -11.52
C GLY A 167 6.53 9.64 -10.67
N ASP A 168 7.33 10.18 -9.76
CA ASP A 168 6.91 11.23 -8.83
C ASP A 168 6.51 12.54 -9.53
N ILE A 169 7.33 13.04 -10.46
CA ILE A 169 7.07 14.31 -11.16
C ILE A 169 5.76 14.27 -11.96
N PRO A 170 5.50 13.25 -12.82
CA PRO A 170 4.25 13.20 -13.57
C PRO A 170 3.01 13.09 -12.67
N ILE A 171 3.09 12.30 -11.59
CA ILE A 171 2.00 12.14 -10.63
C ILE A 171 1.70 13.47 -9.94
N LEU A 172 2.71 14.10 -9.31
CA LEU A 172 2.53 15.33 -8.56
C LEU A 172 2.02 16.49 -9.43
N SER A 173 2.43 16.54 -10.69
CA SER A 173 2.10 17.65 -11.59
C SER A 173 0.77 17.47 -12.34
N ASN A 174 0.28 16.24 -12.50
CA ASN A 174 -0.84 15.95 -13.43
C ASN A 174 -2.00 15.15 -12.85
N LEU A 175 -1.89 14.57 -11.65
CA LEU A 175 -2.92 13.66 -11.13
C LEU A 175 -4.32 14.28 -11.15
N ALA A 176 -4.48 15.49 -10.59
CA ALA A 176 -5.77 16.17 -10.54
C ALA A 176 -6.37 16.38 -11.95
N LYS A 177 -5.54 16.84 -12.90
CA LYS A 177 -5.94 17.06 -14.30
C LYS A 177 -6.37 15.76 -14.99
N TYR A 178 -5.71 14.65 -14.70
CA TYR A 178 -6.05 13.36 -15.29
C TYR A 178 -7.34 12.80 -14.69
N VAL A 179 -7.57 12.98 -13.39
CA VAL A 179 -8.82 12.58 -12.74
C VAL A 179 -10.00 13.41 -13.24
N GLU A 180 -9.84 14.72 -13.38
CA GLU A 180 -10.87 15.60 -13.94
C GLU A 180 -11.26 15.20 -15.38
N LYS A 181 -10.27 14.78 -16.17
CA LYS A 181 -10.48 14.32 -17.56
C LYS A 181 -10.95 12.87 -17.65
N SER A 182 -10.82 12.09 -16.59
CA SER A 182 -11.17 10.68 -16.64
C SER A 182 -12.69 10.55 -16.74
N GLU A 183 -13.15 10.00 -17.86
CA GLU A 183 -14.53 9.54 -17.99
C GLU A 183 -14.65 8.18 -17.31
N GLY A 184 -15.77 7.94 -16.63
CA GLY A 184 -16.03 6.69 -15.93
C GLY A 184 -16.58 6.89 -14.52
N VAL A 185 -17.22 5.84 -14.02
CA VAL A 185 -17.65 5.72 -12.62
C VAL A 185 -16.82 4.60 -12.00
N CYS A 186 -16.39 4.79 -10.75
CA CYS A 186 -15.73 3.72 -10.00
C CYS A 186 -16.79 2.73 -9.53
N GLU A 187 -17.26 1.90 -10.45
CA GLU A 187 -18.28 0.90 -10.16
C GLU A 187 -17.66 -0.27 -9.39
N LEU A 188 -18.49 -0.92 -8.56
CA LEU A 188 -18.11 -2.13 -7.85
C LEU A 188 -17.55 -3.19 -8.80
N ASP A 189 -18.06 -3.29 -10.02
CA ASP A 189 -17.56 -4.22 -11.03
C ASP A 189 -16.15 -3.84 -11.51
N VAL A 190 -15.80 -2.56 -11.59
CA VAL A 190 -14.42 -2.15 -11.88
C VAL A 190 -13.51 -2.54 -10.73
N ILE A 191 -13.90 -2.21 -9.49
CA ILE A 191 -13.14 -2.57 -8.28
C ILE A 191 -12.95 -4.08 -8.21
N ARG A 192 -14.00 -4.87 -8.44
CA ARG A 192 -13.94 -6.33 -8.47
C ARG A 192 -13.05 -6.85 -9.58
N ARG A 193 -13.12 -6.30 -10.79
CA ARG A 193 -12.24 -6.74 -11.89
C ARG A 193 -10.77 -6.43 -11.60
N VAL A 194 -10.48 -5.30 -10.96
CA VAL A 194 -9.13 -4.92 -10.52
C VAL A 194 -8.62 -5.85 -9.41
N LEU A 195 -9.44 -6.08 -8.38
CA LEU A 195 -9.07 -6.93 -7.24
C LEU A 195 -9.03 -8.42 -7.58
N PHE A 196 -9.89 -8.86 -8.50
CA PHE A 196 -10.17 -10.27 -8.76
C PHE A 196 -9.92 -10.68 -10.22
N GLY A 197 -9.17 -9.87 -10.99
CA GLY A 197 -8.66 -10.26 -12.32
C GLY A 197 -9.75 -10.52 -13.36
N GLY A 198 -10.72 -9.61 -13.45
CA GLY A 198 -11.86 -9.71 -14.37
C GLY A 198 -11.51 -10.18 -15.78
N GLU A 199 -12.13 -11.28 -16.20
CA GLU A 199 -12.04 -11.92 -17.53
C GLU A 199 -10.71 -12.58 -17.94
N LEU A 200 -9.75 -12.77 -17.03
CA LEU A 200 -8.49 -13.44 -17.40
C LEU A 200 -8.54 -14.96 -17.43
N ASP A 201 -9.57 -15.60 -16.85
CA ASP A 201 -9.85 -17.01 -17.09
C ASP A 201 -11.28 -17.36 -16.61
N LYS A 202 -12.23 -17.58 -17.53
CA LYS A 202 -13.55 -18.14 -17.16
C LYS A 202 -13.43 -19.63 -16.80
N ASP A 203 -12.30 -20.25 -17.12
CA ASP A 203 -12.06 -21.69 -16.97
C ASP A 203 -11.12 -22.03 -15.80
N ASN A 204 -10.55 -21.03 -15.11
CA ASN A 204 -9.80 -21.22 -13.85
C ASN A 204 -10.28 -20.24 -12.77
N ASP A 205 -11.28 -20.66 -12.00
CA ASP A 205 -11.73 -20.01 -10.76
C ASP A 205 -10.61 -19.88 -9.67
N GLU A 206 -9.42 -20.39 -9.96
CA GLU A 206 -8.32 -20.57 -9.01
C GLU A 206 -7.09 -19.67 -9.24
N LYS A 207 -6.94 -19.00 -10.39
CA LYS A 207 -5.78 -18.10 -10.62
C LYS A 207 -6.11 -16.66 -10.28
N TRP A 208 -6.10 -16.41 -8.98
CA TRP A 208 -6.25 -15.08 -8.45
C TRP A 208 -4.97 -14.33 -8.81
N PHE A 209 -5.06 -13.18 -9.47
CA PHE A 209 -4.00 -12.18 -9.41
C PHE A 209 -4.12 -11.49 -8.02
N SER A 210 -4.01 -12.28 -6.95
CA SER A 210 -4.23 -11.85 -5.58
C SER A 210 -2.95 -11.27 -5.02
N GLY A 211 -2.66 -10.04 -5.40
CA GLY A 211 -1.99 -9.17 -4.44
C GLY A 211 -2.83 -9.02 -3.16
N GLU A 212 -2.23 -8.49 -2.11
CA GLU A 212 -2.89 -8.05 -0.88
C GLU A 212 -2.94 -6.51 -0.87
N PRO A 213 -3.77 -5.88 -1.71
CA PRO A 213 -3.85 -4.43 -1.72
C PRO A 213 -4.48 -3.90 -0.43
N LYS A 214 -4.28 -2.62 -0.16
CA LYS A 214 -5.12 -1.87 0.76
C LYS A 214 -6.12 -1.05 -0.03
N ILE A 215 -7.37 -1.00 0.41
CA ILE A 215 -8.39 -0.16 -0.23
C ILE A 215 -8.70 1.01 0.68
N TRP A 216 -8.46 2.20 0.17
CA TRP A 216 -8.76 3.47 0.79
C TRP A 216 -10.03 4.02 0.17
N TYR A 217 -10.94 4.46 1.01
CA TYR A 217 -12.12 5.18 0.57
C TYR A 217 -12.56 6.14 1.67
N CYS A 218 -12.69 7.42 1.32
CA CYS A 218 -12.92 8.49 2.29
C CYS A 218 -11.90 8.45 3.46
N ASN A 219 -12.37 8.03 4.63
CA ASN A 219 -11.68 8.03 5.91
C ASN A 219 -11.49 6.62 6.50
N ARG A 220 -11.59 5.61 5.64
CA ARG A 220 -11.42 4.21 6.00
C ARG A 220 -10.47 3.48 5.08
N VAL A 221 -9.87 2.46 5.64
CA VAL A 221 -8.97 1.54 4.95
C VAL A 221 -9.37 0.12 5.23
N LEU A 222 -9.54 -0.66 4.16
CA LEU A 222 -9.61 -2.10 4.25
C LEU A 222 -8.23 -2.69 4.00
N VAL A 223 -7.73 -3.43 4.98
CA VAL A 223 -6.54 -4.28 4.86
C VAL A 223 -7.03 -5.72 4.78
N PHE A 224 -6.80 -6.37 3.64
CA PHE A 224 -7.30 -7.72 3.41
C PHE A 224 -6.60 -8.74 4.29
N ARG A 225 -7.35 -9.78 4.67
CA ARG A 225 -6.76 -11.03 5.14
C ARG A 225 -6.41 -11.89 3.93
N LYS A 226 -5.19 -12.42 3.92
CA LYS A 226 -4.70 -13.29 2.84
C LYS A 226 -5.67 -14.45 2.57
N GLY A 227 -6.01 -14.64 1.30
CA GLY A 227 -6.88 -15.74 0.85
C GLY A 227 -8.38 -15.51 1.04
N GLU A 228 -8.80 -14.40 1.64
CA GLU A 228 -10.21 -14.11 1.86
C GLU A 228 -10.81 -13.27 0.71
N LYS A 229 -12.09 -13.54 0.39
CA LYS A 229 -12.85 -12.86 -0.66
C LYS A 229 -14.04 -12.12 -0.06
N PRO A 230 -13.98 -10.80 0.12
CA PRO A 230 -15.14 -10.04 0.54
C PRO A 230 -16.29 -10.19 -0.45
N THR A 231 -17.50 -10.34 0.08
CA THR A 231 -18.72 -10.44 -0.73
C THR A 231 -19.08 -9.08 -1.33
N GLU A 232 -19.96 -9.11 -2.34
CA GLU A 232 -20.55 -7.89 -2.89
C GLU A 232 -21.34 -7.10 -1.84
N GLU A 233 -21.98 -7.80 -0.90
CA GLU A 233 -22.63 -7.16 0.25
C GLU A 233 -21.61 -6.44 1.13
N PHE A 234 -20.47 -7.08 1.44
CA PHE A 234 -19.42 -6.44 2.22
C PHE A 234 -18.92 -5.16 1.54
N PHE A 235 -18.67 -5.19 0.23
CA PHE A 235 -18.25 -4.00 -0.50
C PHE A 235 -19.33 -2.93 -0.55
N ARG A 236 -20.61 -3.30 -0.72
CA ARG A 236 -21.71 -2.33 -0.65
C ARG A 236 -21.72 -1.58 0.67
N GLU A 237 -21.56 -2.29 1.78
CA GLU A 237 -21.50 -1.67 3.10
C GLU A 237 -20.21 -0.86 3.27
N PHE A 238 -19.06 -1.41 2.87
CA PHE A 238 -17.77 -0.71 2.94
C PHE A 238 -17.72 0.54 2.07
N PHE A 239 -18.41 0.62 0.94
CA PHE A 239 -18.45 1.83 0.09
C PHE A 239 -19.70 2.70 0.36
N SER A 240 -20.52 2.33 1.33
CA SER A 240 -21.73 3.09 1.68
C SER A 240 -21.38 4.51 2.17
N PRO A 241 -22.09 5.55 1.68
CA PRO A 241 -22.00 6.89 2.26
C PRO A 241 -22.41 6.90 3.75
N ASN A 242 -23.32 6.01 4.13
CA ASN A 242 -23.82 5.86 5.51
C ASN A 242 -23.10 4.71 6.25
N PHE A 243 -21.79 4.59 6.04
CA PHE A 243 -20.99 3.53 6.65
C PHE A 243 -21.17 3.50 8.18
N ASN A 244 -21.44 2.32 8.71
CA ASN A 244 -21.67 2.10 10.13
C ASN A 244 -20.81 0.94 10.63
N LEU A 245 -19.86 1.24 11.52
CA LEU A 245 -18.92 0.24 12.02
C LEU A 245 -19.61 -0.85 12.86
N ASN A 246 -20.67 -0.51 13.60
CA ASN A 246 -21.43 -1.48 14.39
C ASN A 246 -22.18 -2.45 13.47
N LEU A 247 -22.79 -1.94 12.40
CA LEU A 247 -23.45 -2.79 11.40
C LEU A 247 -22.45 -3.73 10.72
N MET A 248 -21.26 -3.22 10.35
CA MET A 248 -20.19 -4.06 9.79
C MET A 248 -19.78 -5.17 10.75
N LYS A 249 -19.66 -4.86 12.04
CA LYS A 249 -19.31 -5.82 13.09
C LYS A 249 -20.38 -6.89 13.24
N GLU A 250 -21.65 -6.50 13.29
CA GLU A 250 -22.77 -7.44 13.41
C GLU A 250 -22.87 -8.40 12.22
N LYS A 251 -22.57 -7.92 11.02
CA LYS A 251 -22.70 -8.71 9.78
C LYS A 251 -21.47 -9.57 9.44
N PHE A 252 -20.26 -9.12 9.78
CA PHE A 252 -19.03 -9.67 9.18
C PHE A 252 -17.90 -10.04 10.16
N SER A 253 -18.12 -9.90 11.47
CA SER A 253 -17.20 -10.43 12.49
C SER A 253 -17.37 -11.93 12.76
#